data_AF-A0A8T7CIJ8-F1
#
_entry.id   AF-A0A8T7CIJ8-F1
#
_cell.length_a   1.000
_cell.length_b   1.000
_cell.length_c   1.000
_cell.angle_alpha   90.00
_cell.angle_beta   90.00
_cell.angle_gamma   90.00
#
_symmetry.space_group_name_H-M   'P 1'
#
loop_
_entity.id
_entity.type
_entity.pdbx_description
1 polymer ?
#
loop_
_entity_poly.entity_id
_entity_poly.type
_entity_poly.pdbx_seq_one_letter_code
_entity_poly.pdbx_strand_id
1 'polypeptide(L)'
;MAAKDLRFGDDARHRMLAGVNALANAVRVTLGPKGRNVVLDKSFGAPTVTKDGVSVAKEVELEDKFENMGAQMVKEVASQTSDEAGDGTTTATVLAQSVLREGLKSVAAGMNPMDLKRGIDKATQHVVAELHNLSAPCTDDKSIAQVGTISANSDEEIGKIIADAMNKVGKEGVITVEDGSALENELDVVEGMQFDRG
;
A
#
# COMPACT_ATOMS: atom_id res chain seq x y z
N MET A 1 -0.80 -4.55 37.02
CA MET A 1 -1.29 -4.52 35.62
C MET A 1 -2.29 -3.38 35.49
N ALA A 2 -2.22 -2.59 34.43
CA ALA A 2 -3.23 -1.55 34.19
C ALA A 2 -4.60 -2.19 33.92
N ALA A 3 -5.67 -1.53 34.38
CA ALA A 3 -7.04 -1.96 34.10
C ALA A 3 -7.31 -1.97 32.58
N LYS A 4 -8.20 -2.86 32.14
CA LYS A 4 -8.55 -3.06 30.72
C LYS A 4 -9.99 -2.60 30.49
N ASP A 5 -10.21 -1.82 29.44
CA ASP A 5 -11.56 -1.49 28.94
C ASP A 5 -12.01 -2.58 27.97
N LEU A 6 -13.26 -3.02 28.09
CA LEU A 6 -13.84 -4.13 27.33
C LEU A 6 -15.10 -3.65 26.62
N ARG A 7 -15.12 -3.83 25.29
CA ARG A 7 -16.27 -3.54 24.42
C ARG A 7 -16.67 -4.79 23.66
N PHE A 8 -17.96 -4.92 23.40
CA PHE A 8 -18.53 -6.13 22.81
C PHE A 8 -19.47 -5.81 21.67
N GLY A 9 -19.61 -6.79 20.76
CA GLY A 9 -20.63 -6.76 19.72
C GLY A 9 -20.50 -5.55 18.81
N ASP A 10 -21.60 -4.81 18.69
CA ASP A 10 -21.76 -3.80 17.65
C ASP A 10 -21.04 -2.48 17.95
N ASP A 11 -20.97 -2.07 19.22
CA ASP A 11 -20.23 -0.88 19.66
C ASP A 11 -18.73 -1.01 19.33
N ALA A 12 -18.15 -2.18 19.60
CA ALA A 12 -16.74 -2.44 19.28
C ALA A 12 -16.48 -2.36 17.77
N ARG A 13 -17.35 -2.97 16.95
CA ARG A 13 -17.20 -2.98 15.49
C ARG A 13 -17.35 -1.60 14.87
N HIS A 14 -18.29 -0.79 15.35
CA HIS A 14 -18.49 0.58 14.86
C HIS A 14 -17.28 1.47 15.13
N ARG A 15 -16.68 1.36 16.32
CA ARG A 15 -15.44 2.08 16.67
C ARG A 15 -14.27 1.64 15.80
N MET A 16 -14.07 0.33 15.65
CA MET A 16 -13.02 -0.18 14.77
C MET A 16 -13.22 0.28 13.32
N LEU A 17 -14.46 0.28 12.82
CA LEU A 17 -14.78 0.79 11.48
C LEU A 17 -14.52 2.29 11.34
N ALA A 18 -14.78 3.09 12.38
CA ALA A 18 -14.46 4.52 12.37
C ALA A 18 -12.96 4.75 12.18
N GLY A 19 -12.12 3.99 12.89
CA GLY A 19 -10.67 4.06 12.72
C GLY A 19 -10.18 3.59 11.36
N VAL A 20 -10.72 2.50 10.84
CA VAL A 20 -10.45 2.05 9.45
C VAL A 20 -10.83 3.11 8.45
N ASN A 21 -11.99 3.77 8.63
CA ASN A 21 -12.42 4.84 7.75
C ASN A 21 -11.51 6.07 7.83
N ALA A 22 -11.03 6.44 9.03
CA ALA A 22 -10.11 7.56 9.19
C ALA A 22 -8.82 7.33 8.37
N LEU A 23 -8.18 6.17 8.56
CA LEU A 23 -6.99 5.77 7.81
C LEU A 23 -7.28 5.73 6.30
N ALA A 24 -8.29 4.96 5.88
CA ALA A 24 -8.56 4.76 4.45
C ALA A 24 -8.98 6.05 3.74
N ASN A 25 -9.72 6.94 4.41
CA ASN A 25 -10.08 8.23 3.84
C ASN A 25 -8.87 9.17 3.68
N ALA A 26 -7.89 9.08 4.57
CA ALA A 26 -6.63 9.83 4.45
C ALA A 26 -5.76 9.28 3.32
N VAL A 27 -5.65 7.95 3.19
CA VAL A 27 -4.78 7.31 2.20
C VAL A 27 -5.38 7.37 0.79
N ARG A 28 -6.70 7.15 0.62
CA ARG A 28 -7.34 7.05 -0.70
C ARG A 28 -7.20 8.29 -1.58
N VAL A 29 -6.97 9.47 -1.00
CA VAL A 29 -6.84 10.71 -1.79
C VAL A 29 -5.59 10.73 -2.64
N THR A 30 -4.60 9.89 -2.33
CA THR A 30 -3.35 9.75 -3.08
C THR A 30 -3.45 8.77 -4.25
N LEU A 31 -4.58 8.05 -4.40
CA LEU A 31 -4.71 6.99 -5.39
C LEU A 31 -4.70 7.52 -6.83
N GLY A 32 -3.82 6.94 -7.66
CA GLY A 32 -3.79 7.10 -9.11
C GLY A 32 -3.14 8.41 -9.59
N PRO A 33 -3.12 8.65 -10.92
CA PRO A 33 -2.39 9.78 -11.52
C PRO A 33 -2.97 11.15 -11.13
N LYS A 34 -4.23 11.19 -10.72
CA LYS A 34 -4.91 12.39 -10.19
C LYS A 34 -4.94 12.43 -8.66
N GLY A 35 -4.11 11.60 -8.01
CA GLY A 35 -3.89 11.61 -6.58
C GLY A 35 -3.46 13.00 -6.10
N ARG A 36 -4.06 13.43 -4.99
CA ARG A 36 -3.77 14.70 -4.33
C ARG A 36 -2.67 14.51 -3.29
N ASN A 37 -1.95 15.59 -3.03
CA ASN A 37 -0.94 15.61 -1.99
C ASN A 37 -1.60 15.58 -0.61
N VAL A 38 -0.96 14.85 0.30
CA VAL A 38 -1.24 14.90 1.73
C VAL A 38 -0.08 15.63 2.40
N VAL A 39 -0.41 16.53 3.31
CA VAL A 39 0.57 17.29 4.10
C VAL A 39 0.67 16.66 5.47
N LEU A 40 1.87 16.24 5.83
CA LEU A 40 2.21 15.58 7.09
C LEU A 40 3.02 16.55 7.94
N ASP A 41 2.57 16.80 9.15
CA ASP A 41 3.30 17.64 10.10
C ASP A 41 4.60 16.96 10.55
N LYS A 42 5.61 17.75 10.88
CA LYS A 42 6.88 17.28 11.45
C LYS A 42 7.14 18.06 12.72
N SER A 43 7.57 17.37 13.78
CA SER A 43 7.88 18.03 15.06
C SER A 43 8.95 19.12 14.95
N PHE A 44 9.79 19.06 13.92
CA PHE A 44 10.79 20.07 13.60
C PHE A 44 10.90 20.26 12.08
N GLY A 45 11.08 21.52 11.65
CA GLY A 45 11.30 21.87 10.24
C GLY A 45 10.01 22.08 9.45
N ALA A 46 10.10 21.91 8.14
CA ALA A 46 8.97 22.06 7.23
C ALA A 46 8.13 20.77 7.16
N PRO A 47 6.81 20.88 6.91
CA PRO A 47 5.94 19.72 6.74
C PRO A 47 6.35 18.91 5.50
N THR A 48 6.03 17.62 5.52
CA THR A 48 6.27 16.74 4.37
C THR A 48 5.04 16.71 3.49
N VAL A 49 5.25 16.92 2.19
CA VAL A 49 4.18 16.83 1.19
C VAL A 49 4.42 15.54 0.42
N THR A 50 3.47 14.61 0.47
CA THR A 50 3.62 13.30 -0.17
C THR A 50 2.36 12.86 -0.89
N LYS A 51 2.56 12.03 -1.93
CA LYS A 51 1.52 11.22 -2.58
C LYS A 51 1.67 9.73 -2.28
N ASP A 52 2.65 9.36 -1.47
CA ASP A 52 2.85 7.96 -1.09
C ASP A 52 1.83 7.56 -0.01
N GLY A 53 0.99 6.59 -0.34
CA GLY A 53 -0.02 6.06 0.59
C GLY A 53 0.60 5.36 1.80
N VAL A 54 1.80 4.78 1.68
CA VAL A 54 2.49 4.12 2.79
C VAL A 54 2.94 5.14 3.82
N SER A 55 3.60 6.21 3.37
CA SER A 55 3.99 7.33 4.21
C SER A 55 2.77 7.93 4.93
N VAL A 56 1.66 8.15 4.23
CA VAL A 56 0.43 8.64 4.86
C VAL A 56 -0.10 7.66 5.89
N ALA A 57 -0.16 6.36 5.58
CA ALA A 57 -0.69 5.35 6.48
C ALA A 57 0.15 5.22 7.77
N LYS A 58 1.48 5.35 7.68
CA LYS A 58 2.39 5.25 8.83
C LYS A 58 2.14 6.34 9.87
N GLU A 59 1.79 7.55 9.44
CA GLU A 59 1.53 8.71 10.31
C GLU A 59 0.13 8.71 10.94
N VAL A 60 -0.76 7.79 10.56
CA VAL A 60 -2.11 7.73 11.16
C VAL A 60 -2.05 6.98 12.49
N GLU A 61 -2.23 7.74 13.56
CA GLU A 61 -2.48 7.26 14.91
C GLU A 61 -3.67 8.01 15.51
N LEU A 62 -4.60 7.27 16.12
CA LEU A 62 -5.86 7.83 16.64
C LEU A 62 -5.86 7.83 18.16
N GLU A 63 -6.46 8.87 18.76
CA GLU A 63 -6.55 9.02 20.22
C GLU A 63 -7.43 7.93 20.87
N ASP A 64 -8.57 7.61 20.26
CA ASP A 64 -9.44 6.53 20.75
C ASP A 64 -8.77 5.18 20.47
N LYS A 65 -8.60 4.38 21.52
CA LYS A 65 -7.89 3.09 21.43
C LYS A 65 -8.59 2.08 20.53
N PHE A 66 -9.93 2.06 20.48
CA PHE A 66 -10.68 1.12 19.65
C PHE A 66 -10.66 1.52 18.18
N GLU A 67 -10.74 2.82 17.90
CA GLU A 67 -10.53 3.34 16.55
C GLU A 67 -9.08 3.08 16.11
N ASN A 68 -8.09 3.37 16.95
CA ASN A 68 -6.69 3.15 16.62
C ASN A 68 -6.41 1.66 16.35
N MET A 69 -6.99 0.73 17.12
CA MET A 69 -6.89 -0.71 16.83
C MET A 69 -7.41 -1.03 15.42
N GLY A 70 -8.53 -0.44 15.00
CA GLY A 70 -9.04 -0.55 13.64
C GLY A 70 -8.04 -0.05 12.59
N ALA A 71 -7.52 1.15 12.79
CA ALA A 71 -6.54 1.76 11.89
C ALA A 71 -5.25 0.92 11.80
N GLN A 72 -4.66 0.50 12.93
CA GLN A 72 -3.41 -0.26 12.94
C GLN A 72 -3.54 -1.61 12.20
N MET A 73 -4.68 -2.30 12.29
CA MET A 73 -4.86 -3.56 11.53
C MET A 73 -4.85 -3.33 10.01
N VAL A 74 -5.45 -2.25 9.51
CA VAL A 74 -5.46 -1.97 8.07
C VAL A 74 -4.13 -1.38 7.60
N LYS A 75 -3.45 -0.63 8.47
CA LYS A 75 -2.07 -0.20 8.24
C LYS A 75 -1.13 -1.40 8.09
N GLU A 76 -1.30 -2.43 8.90
CA GLU A 76 -0.52 -3.68 8.78
C GLU A 76 -0.76 -4.36 7.42
N VAL A 77 -2.02 -4.45 6.96
CA VAL A 77 -2.35 -4.98 5.63
C VAL A 77 -1.67 -4.16 4.52
N ALA A 78 -1.67 -2.84 4.63
CA ALA A 78 -0.99 -1.97 3.68
C ALA A 78 0.53 -2.16 3.70
N SER A 79 1.13 -2.32 4.89
CA SER A 79 2.57 -2.55 5.03
C SER A 79 2.98 -3.89 4.40
N GLN A 80 2.28 -4.97 4.70
CA GLN A 80 2.58 -6.29 4.14
C GLN A 80 2.47 -6.31 2.62
N THR A 81 1.50 -5.58 2.06
CA THR A 81 1.39 -5.42 0.59
C THR A 81 2.63 -4.72 0.03
N SER A 82 3.13 -3.69 0.71
CA SER A 82 4.37 -3.01 0.32
C SER A 82 5.58 -3.92 0.40
N ASP A 83 5.67 -4.72 1.47
CA ASP A 83 6.83 -5.57 1.74
C ASP A 83 6.92 -6.72 0.74
N GLU A 84 5.76 -7.26 0.32
CA GLU A 84 5.70 -8.36 -0.66
C GLU A 84 5.77 -7.89 -2.12
N ALA A 85 5.13 -6.75 -2.45
CA ALA A 85 4.93 -6.33 -3.84
C ALA A 85 5.59 -4.99 -4.21
N GLY A 86 6.01 -4.17 -3.25
CA GLY A 86 6.62 -2.85 -3.46
C GLY A 86 5.66 -1.73 -3.86
N ASP A 87 4.40 -2.04 -4.22
CA ASP A 87 3.34 -1.10 -4.59
C ASP A 87 1.96 -1.68 -4.21
N GLY A 88 0.89 -0.90 -4.36
CA GLY A 88 -0.50 -1.36 -4.17
C GLY A 88 -1.06 -1.12 -2.78
N THR A 89 -0.33 -0.45 -1.90
CA THR A 89 -0.72 -0.20 -0.49
C THR A 89 -2.01 0.62 -0.37
N THR A 90 -2.17 1.66 -1.19
CA THR A 90 -3.40 2.45 -1.28
C THR A 90 -4.56 1.59 -1.78
N THR A 91 -4.31 0.73 -2.77
CA THR A 91 -5.33 -0.18 -3.33
C THR A 91 -5.78 -1.20 -2.28
N ALA A 92 -4.86 -1.82 -1.57
CA ALA A 92 -5.14 -2.76 -0.49
C ALA A 92 -5.97 -2.08 0.63
N THR A 93 -5.61 -0.86 1.01
CA THR A 93 -6.34 -0.08 2.03
C THR A 93 -7.79 0.20 1.60
N VAL A 94 -8.00 0.63 0.35
CA VAL A 94 -9.33 0.93 -0.19
C VAL A 94 -10.19 -0.34 -0.31
N LEU A 95 -9.60 -1.46 -0.75
CA LEU A 95 -10.27 -2.75 -0.81
C LEU A 95 -10.66 -3.25 0.58
N ALA A 96 -9.75 -3.17 1.56
CA ALA A 96 -10.00 -3.54 2.95
C ALA A 96 -11.16 -2.73 3.54
N GLN A 97 -11.18 -1.41 3.34
CA GLN A 97 -12.27 -0.55 3.77
C GLN A 97 -13.62 -0.99 3.17
N SER A 98 -13.65 -1.26 1.86
CA SER A 98 -14.87 -1.64 1.15
C SER A 98 -15.43 -2.98 1.65
N VAL A 99 -14.58 -4.00 1.71
CA VAL A 99 -14.96 -5.35 2.17
C VAL A 99 -15.43 -5.32 3.62
N LEU A 100 -14.71 -4.61 4.50
CA LEU A 100 -15.09 -4.50 5.91
C LEU A 100 -16.44 -3.79 6.07
N ARG A 101 -16.66 -2.68 5.37
CA ARG A 101 -17.89 -1.90 5.46
C ARG A 101 -19.12 -2.73 5.04
N GLU A 102 -19.05 -3.42 3.90
CA GLU A 102 -20.18 -4.24 3.43
C GLU A 102 -20.34 -5.52 4.25
N GLY A 103 -19.24 -6.11 4.74
CA GLY A 103 -19.26 -7.22 5.67
C GLY A 103 -19.97 -6.88 6.99
N LEU A 104 -19.64 -5.73 7.59
CA LEU A 104 -20.27 -5.27 8.82
C LEU A 104 -21.76 -4.99 8.67
N LYS A 105 -22.20 -4.42 7.54
CA LYS A 105 -23.64 -4.27 7.23
C LYS A 105 -24.35 -5.61 7.16
N SER A 106 -23.71 -6.60 6.53
CA SER A 106 -24.26 -7.96 6.41
C SER A 106 -24.38 -8.66 7.77
N VAL A 107 -23.38 -8.48 8.64
CA VAL A 107 -23.42 -8.97 10.03
C VAL A 107 -24.53 -8.28 10.83
N ALA A 108 -24.70 -6.95 10.67
CA ALA A 108 -25.79 -6.21 11.31
C ALA A 108 -27.17 -6.67 10.84
N ALA A 109 -27.29 -7.16 9.60
CA ALA A 109 -28.50 -7.80 9.06
C ALA A 109 -28.74 -9.24 9.58
N GLY A 110 -27.87 -9.75 10.47
CA GLY A 110 -28.01 -11.07 11.09
C GLY A 110 -27.34 -12.22 10.34
N MET A 111 -26.55 -11.93 9.30
CA MET A 111 -25.79 -12.97 8.60
C MET A 111 -24.63 -13.49 9.46
N ASN A 112 -24.31 -14.78 9.32
CA ASN A 112 -23.20 -15.40 10.05
C ASN A 112 -21.84 -14.85 9.58
N PRO A 113 -21.04 -14.18 10.45
CA PRO A 113 -19.74 -13.64 10.07
C PRO A 113 -18.76 -14.70 9.53
N MET A 114 -18.84 -15.94 10.03
CA MET A 114 -17.95 -17.02 9.59
C MET A 114 -18.27 -17.46 8.17
N ASP A 115 -19.55 -17.48 7.78
CA ASP A 115 -19.96 -17.83 6.42
C ASP A 115 -19.66 -16.71 5.44
N LEU A 116 -19.83 -15.44 5.86
CA LEU A 116 -19.39 -14.28 5.08
C LEU A 116 -17.88 -14.35 4.79
N LYS A 117 -17.06 -14.62 5.82
CA LYS A 117 -15.61 -14.79 5.65
C LYS A 117 -15.29 -15.91 4.66
N ARG A 118 -15.88 -17.10 4.81
CA ARG A 118 -15.66 -18.22 3.88
C ARG A 118 -16.04 -17.86 2.44
N GLY A 119 -17.13 -17.13 2.26
CA GLY A 119 -17.57 -16.64 0.96
C GLY A 119 -16.56 -15.67 0.33
N ILE A 120 -16.07 -14.71 1.11
CA ILE A 120 -15.03 -13.76 0.69
C ILE A 120 -13.75 -14.52 0.33
N ASP A 121 -13.28 -15.43 1.18
CA ASP A 121 -12.05 -16.20 0.93
C ASP A 121 -12.14 -17.00 -0.38
N LYS A 122 -13.29 -17.65 -0.62
CA LYS A 122 -13.54 -18.40 -1.86
C LYS A 122 -13.58 -17.49 -3.09
N ALA A 123 -14.23 -16.33 -2.99
CA ALA A 123 -14.27 -15.36 -4.09
C ALA A 123 -12.87 -14.82 -4.41
N THR A 124 -12.09 -14.47 -3.38
CA THR A 124 -10.71 -14.00 -3.53
C THR A 124 -9.85 -15.04 -4.24
N GLN A 125 -9.93 -16.32 -3.87
CA GLN A 125 -9.18 -17.39 -4.55
C GLN A 125 -9.50 -17.48 -6.05
N HIS A 126 -10.79 -17.40 -6.42
CA HIS A 126 -11.21 -17.41 -7.81
C HIS A 126 -10.73 -16.17 -8.58
N VAL A 127 -10.81 -14.99 -7.96
CA VAL A 127 -10.33 -13.73 -8.57
C VAL A 127 -8.82 -13.78 -8.78
N VAL A 128 -8.04 -14.25 -7.81
CA VAL A 128 -6.58 -14.37 -7.94
C VAL A 128 -6.20 -15.35 -9.06
N ALA A 129 -6.87 -16.50 -9.14
CA ALA A 129 -6.64 -17.46 -10.21
C ALA A 129 -6.92 -16.85 -11.58
N GLU A 130 -8.00 -16.08 -11.72
CA GLU A 130 -8.33 -15.41 -12.98
C GLU A 130 -7.37 -14.26 -13.31
N LEU A 131 -6.89 -13.53 -12.31
CA LEU A 131 -5.85 -12.51 -12.51
C LEU A 131 -4.55 -13.12 -13.06
N HIS A 132 -4.16 -14.31 -12.62
CA HIS A 132 -3.03 -15.04 -13.22
C HIS A 132 -3.30 -15.42 -14.67
N ASN A 133 -4.52 -15.86 -15.01
CA ASN A 133 -4.89 -16.18 -16.40
C ASN A 133 -4.86 -14.96 -17.32
N LEU A 134 -5.24 -13.78 -16.80
CA LEU A 134 -5.23 -12.52 -17.53
C LEU A 134 -3.84 -11.86 -17.60
N SER A 135 -2.88 -12.32 -16.78
CA SER A 135 -1.56 -11.71 -16.69
C SER A 135 -0.79 -11.87 -18.00
N ALA A 136 -0.08 -10.80 -18.40
CA ALA A 136 0.80 -10.78 -19.56
C ALA A 136 2.26 -10.60 -19.09
N PRO A 137 3.20 -11.46 -19.51
CA PRO A 137 4.61 -11.30 -19.16
C PRO A 137 5.21 -9.98 -19.67
N CYS A 138 5.95 -9.27 -18.82
CA CYS A 138 6.71 -8.08 -19.21
C CYS A 138 8.11 -8.49 -19.71
N THR A 139 8.18 -8.90 -20.99
CA THR A 139 9.42 -9.44 -21.56
C THR A 139 10.32 -8.38 -22.19
N ASP A 140 9.75 -7.31 -22.72
CA ASP A 140 10.43 -6.29 -23.51
C ASP A 140 10.65 -4.99 -22.72
N ASP A 141 11.71 -4.27 -23.06
CA ASP A 141 12.14 -3.05 -22.37
C ASP A 141 11.06 -1.96 -22.36
N LYS A 142 10.23 -1.93 -23.42
CA LYS A 142 9.11 -1.00 -23.49
C LYS A 142 8.06 -1.30 -22.42
N SER A 143 7.73 -2.58 -22.20
CA SER A 143 6.81 -2.98 -21.12
C SER A 143 7.38 -2.64 -19.74
N ILE A 144 8.69 -2.86 -19.53
CA ILE A 144 9.38 -2.55 -18.28
C ILE A 144 9.36 -1.03 -18.01
N ALA A 145 9.73 -0.23 -19.01
CA ALA A 145 9.69 1.23 -18.91
C ALA A 145 8.27 1.71 -18.61
N GLN A 146 7.25 1.15 -19.27
CA GLN A 146 5.86 1.51 -19.06
C GLN A 146 5.39 1.21 -17.63
N VAL A 147 5.76 0.06 -17.07
CA VAL A 147 5.45 -0.27 -15.68
C VAL A 147 6.13 0.72 -14.73
N GLY A 148 7.43 0.98 -14.93
CA GLY A 148 8.19 1.96 -14.13
C GLY A 148 7.56 3.35 -14.19
N THR A 149 7.17 3.82 -15.37
CA THR A 149 6.51 5.11 -15.58
C THR A 149 5.19 5.20 -14.82
N ILE A 150 4.35 4.17 -14.88
CA ILE A 150 3.03 4.19 -14.22
C ILE A 150 3.21 4.21 -12.69
N SER A 151 4.10 3.37 -12.16
CA SER A 151 4.41 3.33 -10.72
C SER A 151 5.06 4.62 -10.23
N ALA A 152 5.85 5.30 -11.07
CA ALA A 152 6.44 6.60 -10.79
C ALA A 152 5.48 7.79 -11.02
N ASN A 153 4.16 7.59 -10.90
CA ASN A 153 3.14 8.64 -11.12
C ASN A 153 3.18 9.29 -12.51
N SER A 154 3.39 8.48 -13.56
CA SER A 154 3.49 8.90 -14.96
C SER A 154 4.75 9.70 -15.30
N ASP A 155 5.84 9.48 -14.58
CA ASP A 155 7.16 10.03 -14.89
C ASP A 155 7.89 9.13 -15.90
N GLU A 156 7.96 9.59 -17.15
CA GLU A 156 8.61 8.85 -18.24
C GLU A 156 10.14 8.77 -18.10
N GLU A 157 10.76 9.73 -17.43
CA GLU A 157 12.21 9.78 -17.24
C GLU A 157 12.65 8.69 -16.26
N ILE A 158 11.93 8.55 -15.14
CA ILE A 158 12.15 7.49 -14.15
C ILE A 158 11.93 6.10 -14.78
N GLY A 159 10.82 5.90 -15.49
CA GLY A 159 10.53 4.63 -16.14
C GLY A 159 11.63 4.22 -17.14
N LYS A 160 12.16 5.18 -17.89
CA LYS A 160 13.24 4.94 -18.85
C LYS A 160 14.55 4.59 -18.15
N ILE A 161 14.96 5.33 -17.12
CA ILE A 161 16.18 5.05 -16.37
C ILE A 161 16.14 3.66 -15.72
N ILE A 162 15.00 3.26 -15.18
CA ILE A 162 14.82 1.92 -14.61
C ILE A 162 15.00 0.84 -15.68
N ALA A 163 14.39 1.01 -16.86
CA ALA A 163 14.55 0.06 -17.97
C ALA A 163 16.01 -0.02 -18.45
N ASP A 164 16.69 1.12 -18.57
CA ASP A 164 18.10 1.18 -18.96
C ASP A 164 18.99 0.51 -17.89
N ALA A 165 18.69 0.69 -16.61
CA ALA A 165 19.39 0.04 -15.50
C ALA A 165 19.22 -1.49 -15.56
N MET A 166 17.96 -1.98 -15.64
CA MET A 166 17.65 -3.41 -15.74
C MET A 166 18.27 -4.06 -16.99
N ASN A 167 18.44 -3.31 -18.08
CA ASN A 167 19.14 -3.79 -19.27
C ASN A 167 20.65 -3.97 -19.05
N LYS A 168 21.28 -3.08 -18.27
CA LYS A 168 22.72 -3.16 -17.99
C LYS A 168 23.07 -4.25 -16.97
N VAL A 169 22.28 -4.40 -15.90
CA VAL A 169 22.56 -5.36 -14.81
C VAL A 169 21.81 -6.69 -14.96
N GLY A 170 20.85 -6.77 -15.89
CA GLY A 170 19.92 -7.89 -16.04
C GLY A 170 18.69 -7.76 -15.13
N LYS A 171 17.61 -8.48 -15.47
CA LYS A 171 16.32 -8.37 -14.77
C LYS A 171 16.34 -8.79 -13.29
N GLU A 172 17.29 -9.65 -12.94
CA GLU A 172 17.53 -10.11 -11.55
C GLU A 172 18.80 -9.48 -10.96
N GLY A 173 19.31 -8.41 -11.58
CA GLY A 173 20.45 -7.65 -11.08
C GLY A 173 20.09 -6.72 -9.93
N VAL A 174 21.10 -6.30 -9.17
CA VAL A 174 20.92 -5.37 -8.04
C VAL A 174 20.87 -3.93 -8.56
N ILE A 175 19.84 -3.18 -8.17
CA ILE A 175 19.69 -1.76 -8.45
C ILE A 175 19.56 -1.02 -7.12
N THR A 176 20.39 0.00 -6.91
CA THR A 176 20.34 0.89 -5.75
C THR A 176 20.02 2.31 -6.19
N VAL A 177 19.37 3.08 -5.32
CA VAL A 177 19.04 4.49 -5.54
C VAL A 177 19.72 5.31 -4.46
N GLU A 178 20.42 6.37 -4.88
CA GLU A 178 21.17 7.28 -3.99
C GLU A 178 20.82 8.74 -4.34
N ASP A 179 20.97 9.64 -3.37
CA ASP A 179 20.76 11.07 -3.59
C ASP A 179 21.87 11.66 -4.48
N GLY A 180 21.49 12.20 -5.63
CA GLY A 180 22.41 12.86 -6.55
C GLY A 180 22.86 14.23 -6.05
N SER A 181 24.07 14.64 -6.45
CA SER A 181 24.56 16.02 -6.23
C SER A 181 24.20 16.97 -7.38
N ALA A 182 23.80 16.42 -8.53
CA ALA A 182 23.34 17.15 -9.71
C ALA A 182 21.82 17.32 -9.75
N LEU A 183 21.34 18.18 -10.66
CA LEU A 183 19.89 18.34 -10.92
C LEU A 183 19.32 17.26 -11.85
N GLU A 184 20.18 16.62 -12.65
CA GLU A 184 19.80 15.59 -13.61
C GLU A 184 19.94 14.21 -12.98
N ASN A 185 19.09 13.28 -13.41
CA ASN A 185 19.19 11.88 -12.99
C ASN A 185 20.38 11.21 -13.70
N GLU A 186 21.19 10.46 -12.96
CA GLU A 186 22.35 9.76 -13.48
C GLU A 186 22.21 8.24 -13.27
N LEU A 187 22.74 7.46 -14.22
CA LEU A 187 22.80 6.00 -14.14
C LEU A 187 24.24 5.54 -14.30
N ASP A 188 24.85 5.12 -13.19
CA ASP A 188 26.18 4.51 -13.18
C ASP A 188 26.11 3.01 -12.84
N VAL A 189 27.05 2.24 -13.35
CA VAL A 189 27.17 0.80 -13.08
C VAL A 189 28.49 0.54 -12.41
N VAL A 190 28.42 0.15 -11.14
CA VAL A 190 29.59 -0.17 -10.32
C VAL A 190 29.67 -1.67 -10.07
N GLU A 191 30.88 -2.18 -9.92
CA GLU A 191 31.10 -3.56 -9.48
C GLU A 191 30.87 -3.65 -7.97
N GLY A 192 29.83 -4.37 -7.56
CA GLY A 192 29.46 -4.57 -6.16
C GLY A 192 28.81 -5.93 -5.93
N MET A 193 28.48 -6.23 -4.67
CA MET A 193 27.77 -7.45 -4.30
C MET A 193 26.81 -7.22 -3.14
N GLN A 194 25.65 -7.87 -3.20
CA GLN A 194 24.65 -7.88 -2.13
C GLN A 194 24.65 -9.25 -1.44
N PHE A 195 24.53 -9.27 -0.12
CA PHE A 195 24.41 -10.48 0.69
C PHE A 195 23.09 -10.48 1.47
N ASP A 196 22.44 -11.64 1.58
CA ASP A 196 21.21 -11.83 2.38
C ASP A 196 21.52 -11.94 3.89
N ARG A 197 22.16 -10.92 4.46
CA ARG A 197 22.34 -10.80 5.93
C ARG A 197 21.98 -9.39 6.37
N GLY A 198 20.80 -9.27 6.98
CA GLY A 198 20.29 -8.08 7.66
C GLY A 198 19.85 -8.42 9.08
#